data_AF-A0A7G7MAQ7-F1
#
_entry.id   AF-A0A7G7MAQ7-F1
#
_cell.length_a   1.000
_cell.length_b   1.000
_cell.length_c   1.000
_cell.angle_alpha   90.00
_cell.angle_beta   90.00
_cell.angle_gamma   90.00
#
_symmetry.space_group_name_H-M   'P 1'
#
loop_
_entity.id
_entity.type
_entity.pdbx_description
1 polymer ?
#
loop_
_entity_poly.entity_id
_entity_poly.type
_entity_poly.pdbx_seq_one_letter_code
_entity_poly.pdbx_strand_id
1 'polypeptide(L)' 'MNPAHLDDTALARVRTLEAQLGCPLVAYEPESPYAPLTDEQLAQLRRTEAELGVQLLAYRR' A
#
# COMPACT_ATOMS: atom_id res chain seq x y z
N MET A 1 -4.18 9.60 -4.24
CA MET A 1 -3.29 9.16 -3.15
C MET A 1 -2.62 10.40 -2.59
N ASN A 2 -3.12 10.91 -1.47
CA ASN A 2 -2.54 12.07 -0.81
C ASN A 2 -1.60 11.57 0.30
N PRO A 3 -0.42 12.20 0.51
CA PRO A 3 0.39 11.92 1.69
C PRO A 3 -0.44 12.11 2.96
N ALA A 4 -0.32 11.19 3.92
CA ALA A 4 -1.02 11.30 5.19
C ALA A 4 -0.45 12.45 6.02
N HIS A 5 -1.33 13.27 6.59
CA HIS A 5 -0.95 14.20 7.65
C HIS A 5 -0.74 13.42 8.96
N LEU A 6 0.51 13.36 9.42
CA LEU A 6 0.88 12.73 10.68
C LEU A 6 1.14 13.81 11.73
N ASP A 7 0.58 13.64 12.92
CA ASP A 7 1.01 14.41 14.09
C ASP A 7 2.40 13.93 14.58
N ASP A 8 2.99 14.68 15.51
CA ASP A 8 4.34 14.39 16.03
C ASP A 8 4.45 12.99 16.65
N THR A 9 3.37 12.50 17.28
CA THR A 9 3.35 11.19 17.92
C THR A 9 3.35 10.07 16.86
N ALA A 10 2.52 10.21 15.83
CA ALA A 10 2.45 9.28 14.72
C ALA A 10 3.74 9.28 13.91
N LEU A 11 4.34 10.45 13.67
CA LEU A 11 5.62 10.58 12.97
C LEU A 11 6.77 9.88 13.72
N ALA A 12 6.84 10.02 15.05
CA ALA A 12 7.84 9.35 15.87
C ALA A 12 7.75 7.81 15.79
N ARG A 13 6.53 7.27 15.73
CA ARG A 13 6.30 5.83 15.53
C ARG A 13 6.76 5.37 14.16
N VAL A 14 6.46 6.13 13.10
CA VAL A 14 6.91 5.82 11.74
C VAL A 14 8.44 5.79 11.64
N ARG A 15 9.12 6.78 12.22
CA ARG A 15 10.60 6.82 12.26
C ARG A 15 11.22 5.64 12.98
N THR A 16 10.59 5.19 14.06
CA THR A 16 11.03 3.99 14.78
C THR A 16 10.94 2.75 13.89
N LEU A 17 9.87 2.63 13.12
CA LEU A 17 9.68 1.53 12.17
C LEU A 17 10.67 1.60 10.99
N GLU A 18 10.91 2.79 10.43
CA GLU A 18 11.93 3.00 9.39
C GLU A 18 13.31 2.50 9.85
N ALA A 19 13.70 2.82 11.09
CA ALA A 19 14.97 2.36 11.66
C ALA A 19 15.04 0.83 11.82
N GLN A 20 13.93 0.18 12.17
CA GLN A 20 13.86 -1.27 12.29
C GLN A 20 13.92 -1.98 10.93
N LEU A 21 13.30 -1.41 9.90
CA LEU A 21 13.25 -1.98 8.54
C LEU A 21 14.49 -1.63 7.71
N GLY A 22 15.22 -0.58 8.07
CA GLY A 22 16.38 -0.09 7.32
C GLY A 22 16.00 0.62 6.01
N CYS A 23 14.77 1.13 5.89
CA CYS A 23 14.30 1.85 4.70
C CYS A 23 13.31 2.96 5.06
N PRO A 24 13.21 4.02 4.23
CA PRO A 24 12.22 5.07 4.43
C PRO A 24 10.80 4.58 4.09
N LEU A 25 9.82 5.12 4.81
CA LEU A 25 8.41 4.82 4.62
C LEU A 25 7.66 6.08 4.18
N VAL A 26 6.69 5.90 3.28
CA VAL A 26 5.77 6.97 2.88
C VAL A 26 4.37 6.58 3.34
N ALA A 27 3.78 7.39 4.20
CA ALA A 27 2.41 7.22 4.64
C ALA A 27 1.46 7.95 3.69
N TYR A 28 0.45 7.25 3.17
CA TYR A 28 -0.64 7.81 2.39
C TYR A 28 -1.94 7.76 3.20
N GLU A 29 -2.85 8.71 2.94
CA GLU A 29 -4.19 8.69 3.52
C GLU A 29 -4.90 7.35 3.20
N PRO A 30 -5.74 6.82 4.12
CA PRO A 30 -6.40 5.52 3.96
C PRO A 30 -7.44 5.51 2.83
N GLU A 31 -7.78 6.67 2.27
CA GLU A 31 -8.56 6.80 1.05
C GLU A 31 -7.73 6.39 -0.17
N SER A 32 -7.62 5.07 -0.34
CA SER A 32 -7.05 4.47 -1.52
C SER A 32 -8.07 4.48 -2.66
N PRO A 33 -7.69 4.97 -3.87
CA PRO A 33 -8.53 4.80 -5.05
C PRO A 33 -8.62 3.32 -5.47
N TYR A 34 -7.84 2.43 -4.85
CA TYR A 34 -7.80 1.02 -5.16
C TYR A 34 -8.86 0.22 -4.40
N ALA A 35 -9.45 -0.76 -5.11
CA ALA A 35 -10.42 -1.67 -4.54
C ALA A 35 -9.76 -2.53 -3.46
N PRO A 36 -10.37 -2.66 -2.27
CA PRO A 36 -9.93 -3.66 -1.30
C PRO A 36 -10.15 -5.04 -1.91
N LEU A 37 -9.08 -5.83 -1.99
CA LEU A 37 -9.13 -7.20 -2.48
C LEU A 37 -9.04 -8.17 -1.29
N THR A 38 -9.80 -9.25 -1.32
CA THR A 38 -9.57 -10.39 -0.43
C THR A 38 -8.27 -11.10 -0.81
N ASP A 39 -7.73 -11.92 0.09
CA ASP A 39 -6.51 -12.71 -0.19
C ASP A 39 -6.67 -13.61 -1.44
N GLU A 40 -7.86 -14.18 -1.63
CA GLU A 40 -8.19 -14.99 -2.80
C GLU A 40 -8.19 -14.16 -4.09
N GLN A 41 -8.80 -12.97 -4.07
CA GLN A 41 -8.81 -12.06 -5.21
C GLN A 41 -7.41 -11.55 -5.55
N LEU A 42 -6.59 -11.25 -4.52
CA LEU A 42 -5.21 -10.84 -4.71
C LEU A 42 -4.37 -11.97 -5.29
N ALA A 43 -4.55 -13.21 -4.84
CA ALA A 43 -3.87 -14.38 -5.39
C ALA A 43 -4.27 -14.65 -6.86
N GLN A 44 -5.53 -14.42 -7.21
CA GLN A 44 -5.99 -14.49 -8.60
C GLN A 44 -5.35 -13.39 -9.46
N LEU A 45 -5.34 -12.15 -8.96
CA LEU A 45 -4.75 -11.01 -9.66
C LEU A 45 -3.26 -11.25 -9.96
N ARG A 46 -2.49 -11.71 -8.98
CA ARG A 46 -1.06 -12.04 -9.15
C ARG A 46 -0.80 -13.14 -10.17
N ARG A 47 -1.66 -14.16 -10.24
CA ARG A 47 -1.57 -15.21 -11.27
C ARG A 47 -1.78 -14.62 -12.66
N THR A 48 -2.81 -13.79 -12.82
CA THR A 48 -3.10 -13.12 -14.08
C THR A 48 -1.99 -12.14 -14.48
N GLU A 49 -1.40 -11.41 -13.54
CA GLU A 49 -0.22 -10.56 -13.78
C GLU A 49 0.96 -11.36 -14.34
N ALA A 50 1.26 -12.52 -13.75
CA ALA A 50 2.35 -13.39 -14.18
C ALA A 50 2.09 -14.01 -15.56
N GLU A 51 0.86 -14.44 -15.83
CA GLU A 51 0.45 -15.02 -17.12
C GLU A 51 0.55 -14.00 -18.26
N LEU A 52 0.20 -12.74 -17.98
CA LEU A 52 0.16 -11.68 -18.99
C LEU A 52 1.44 -10.85 -19.06
N GLY A 53 2.34 -10.96 -18.07
CA GLY A 53 3.54 -10.15 -17.96
C GLY A 53 3.25 -8.67 -17.72
N VAL A 54 2.17 -8.35 -17.00
CA VAL A 54 1.74 -6.96 -16.72
C VAL A 54 1.48 -6.76 -15.23
N GLN A 55 1.36 -5.50 -14.81
CA GLN A 55 0.89 -5.14 -13.48
C GLN A 55 -0.55 -4.63 -13.56
N LEU A 56 -1.43 -5.19 -12.73
CA LEU A 56 -2.85 -4.88 -12.70
C LEU A 56 -3.19 -4.06 -11.45
N LEU A 57 -3.95 -2.99 -11.64
CA LEU A 57 -4.44 -2.14 -10.54
C LEU A 57 -5.96 -2.22 -10.51
N ALA A 58 -6.51 -2.69 -9.40
CA ALA A 58 -7.95 -2.70 -9.17
C ALA A 58 -8.39 -1.35 -8.59
N TYR A 59 -9.19 -0.58 -9.32
CA TYR A 59 -9.76 0.69 -8.85
C TYR A 59 -11.15 0.49 -8.25
N ARG A 60 -11.50 1.27 -7.22
CA ARG A 60 -12.89 1.45 -6.79
C ARG A 60 -13.65 2.20 -7.89
N ARG A 61 -14.92 1.84 -8.09
CA ARG A 61 -15.84 2.62 -8.92
C ARG A 61 -16.31 3.86 -8.16
#